data_AF-A0A8J4U0F1-F1
#
_entry.id   AF-A0A8J4U0F1-F1
#
_cell.length_a   1.000
_cell.length_b   1.000
_cell.length_c   1.000
_cell.angle_alpha   90.00
_cell.angle_beta   90.00
_cell.angle_gamma   90.00
#
_symmetry.space_group_name_H-M   'P 1'
#
loop_
_entity.id
_entity.type
_entity.pdbx_description
1 polymer ?
#
loop_
_entity_poly.entity_id
_entity_poly.type
_entity_poly.pdbx_seq_one_letter_code
_entity_poly.pdbx_strand_id
1 'polypeptide(L)'
;MNYTGYSKPGKTFLFTSESVGEGHSDKMCDQISDAVLDAYLSQDPDSRVACECVAKTGMILLCGEVTSKAFIDLQKVVRDTVKNIGYDASSKGFDYKTCNVIIALEPQCAEISDCVFEGRDEDDIGAGDQGLMFGYATDESEECMPLTILLAHKLNYKMKELSRNGECPWILPDCKSQVTVEYRDNKGAMEPVRVHTVVISVQHKADITLDEIRQNLMEKVVKAVIPAKYLDGKTIYHLLPSGKFLMGGPQGDAGLTGRKIIVDTYGGWGGHGGGAFSGKDCSKVDRSGAYAARWVAKSLVKAKLCRRALVQISYAIGISRPLSISVFHYGTSTRDEDELLEIVQKNFDLRPGVIVKKLQISQSQIPLQSMFDAYPPIGLIHIEAIPSVLQAFKALHRTRMVVFKDDERALTAARLKINEEFKKNKNETSEENVQEMVKMSRAVETILRENVLQGEHVGENKL
;
A
#
# COMPACT_ATOMS: atom_id res chain seq x y z
N MET A 1 10.99 8.73 -17.02
CA MET A 1 10.24 9.83 -17.68
C MET A 1 10.27 11.03 -16.75
N ASN A 2 11.06 12.04 -17.09
CA ASN A 2 11.21 13.26 -16.28
C ASN A 2 9.95 14.13 -16.41
N TYR A 3 9.13 14.19 -15.36
CA TYR A 3 8.03 15.16 -15.24
C TYR A 3 8.62 16.55 -14.95
N THR A 4 9.14 17.20 -15.99
CA THR A 4 9.48 18.64 -15.98
C THR A 4 8.32 19.42 -16.60
N GLY A 5 7.19 19.41 -15.90
CA GLY A 5 6.08 20.30 -16.18
C GLY A 5 5.59 20.83 -14.86
N TYR A 6 5.96 22.06 -14.52
CA TYR A 6 5.32 22.78 -13.41
C TYR A 6 3.81 22.76 -13.67
N SER A 7 3.08 21.94 -12.92
CA SER A 7 1.62 21.95 -12.95
C SER A 7 1.18 23.36 -12.52
N LYS A 8 0.26 23.97 -13.29
CA LYS A 8 -0.34 25.24 -12.88
C LYS A 8 -0.95 25.02 -11.48
N PRO A 9 -0.55 25.79 -10.45
CA PRO A 9 -1.13 25.64 -9.11
C PRO A 9 -2.65 25.81 -9.21
N GLY A 10 -3.38 24.84 -8.63
CA GLY A 10 -4.84 24.85 -8.61
C GLY A 10 -5.56 24.02 -9.67
N LYS A 11 -4.85 23.24 -10.52
CA LYS A 11 -5.52 22.26 -11.39
C LYS A 11 -6.17 21.17 -10.52
N THR A 12 -7.47 20.94 -10.73
CA THR A 12 -8.18 19.82 -10.12
C THR A 12 -8.25 18.63 -11.08
N PHE A 13 -8.39 17.43 -10.52
CA PHE A 13 -8.58 16.19 -11.26
C PHE A 13 -9.45 15.23 -10.45
N LEU A 14 -10.05 14.25 -11.13
CA LEU A 14 -10.84 13.20 -10.49
C LEU A 14 -10.00 11.94 -10.36
N PHE A 15 -10.03 11.32 -9.18
CA PHE A 15 -9.46 10.01 -8.93
C PHE A 15 -10.50 9.11 -8.29
N THR A 16 -10.50 7.84 -8.66
CA THR A 16 -11.49 6.86 -8.23
C THR A 16 -10.81 5.64 -7.63
N SER A 17 -11.32 5.18 -6.49
CA SER A 17 -10.99 3.87 -5.93
C SER A 17 -12.28 3.10 -5.66
N GLU A 18 -12.19 1.78 -5.66
CA GLU A 18 -13.29 0.87 -5.33
C GLU A 18 -12.94 -0.08 -4.19
N SER A 19 -13.96 -0.71 -3.63
CA SER A 19 -13.85 -1.72 -2.59
C SER A 19 -14.99 -2.72 -2.71
N VAL A 20 -14.79 -3.92 -2.21
CA VAL A 20 -15.80 -4.98 -2.14
C VAL A 20 -15.98 -5.44 -0.70
N GLY A 21 -17.18 -5.90 -0.34
CA GLY A 21 -17.48 -6.44 0.98
C GLY A 21 -17.00 -7.87 1.16
N GLU A 22 -17.06 -8.35 2.40
CA GLU A 22 -16.62 -9.71 2.78
C GLU A 22 -17.38 -10.84 2.07
N GLY A 23 -18.60 -10.60 1.56
CA GLY A 23 -19.35 -11.60 0.79
C GLY A 23 -18.99 -11.67 -0.69
N HIS A 24 -18.22 -10.73 -1.23
CA HIS A 24 -17.78 -10.80 -2.62
C HIS A 24 -16.97 -12.09 -2.87
N SER A 25 -17.24 -12.83 -3.94
CA SER A 25 -16.63 -14.16 -4.18
C SER A 25 -15.11 -14.17 -4.03
N ASP A 26 -14.38 -13.25 -4.67
CA ASP A 26 -12.92 -13.14 -4.50
C ASP A 26 -12.50 -12.84 -3.04
N LYS A 27 -13.21 -11.93 -2.35
CA LYS A 27 -12.86 -11.56 -0.97
C LYS A 27 -13.22 -12.67 0.01
N MET A 28 -14.21 -13.49 -0.31
CA MET A 28 -14.51 -14.71 0.41
C MET A 28 -13.36 -15.73 0.25
N CYS A 29 -12.81 -15.89 -0.95
CA CYS A 29 -11.63 -16.72 -1.18
C CYS A 29 -10.42 -16.24 -0.37
N ASP A 30 -10.14 -14.93 -0.37
CA ASP A 30 -9.07 -14.34 0.46
C ASP A 30 -9.26 -14.67 1.96
N GLN A 31 -10.48 -14.50 2.49
CA GLN A 31 -10.79 -14.80 3.89
C GLN A 31 -10.68 -16.29 4.21
N ILE A 32 -11.06 -17.18 3.29
CA ILE A 32 -10.91 -18.63 3.46
C ILE A 32 -9.43 -19.00 3.47
N SER A 33 -8.65 -18.49 2.53
CA SER A 33 -7.19 -18.69 2.45
C SER A 33 -6.49 -18.23 3.74
N ASP A 34 -6.82 -17.05 4.25
CA ASP A 34 -6.25 -16.55 5.52
C ASP A 34 -6.75 -17.34 6.74
N ALA A 35 -8.01 -17.79 6.77
CA ALA A 35 -8.50 -18.64 7.86
C ALA A 35 -7.81 -20.00 7.91
N VAL A 36 -7.48 -20.59 6.76
CA VAL A 36 -6.67 -21.81 6.68
C VAL A 36 -5.27 -21.56 7.23
N LEU A 37 -4.64 -20.46 6.81
CA LEU A 37 -3.33 -20.05 7.32
C LEU A 37 -3.32 -19.83 8.84
N ASP A 38 -4.30 -19.08 9.38
CA ASP A 38 -4.45 -18.88 10.82
C ASP A 38 -4.63 -20.22 11.56
N ALA A 39 -5.43 -21.13 11.01
CA ALA A 39 -5.63 -22.44 11.61
C ALA A 39 -4.32 -23.22 11.73
N TYR A 40 -3.50 -23.25 10.67
CA TYR A 40 -2.18 -23.88 10.69
C TYR A 40 -1.23 -23.20 11.69
N LEU A 41 -1.09 -21.87 11.63
CA LEU A 41 -0.19 -21.11 12.51
C LEU A 41 -0.59 -21.21 14.00
N SER A 42 -1.88 -21.37 14.30
CA SER A 42 -2.37 -21.49 15.68
C SER A 42 -1.90 -22.78 16.38
N GLN A 43 -1.60 -23.84 15.63
CA GLN A 43 -1.13 -25.12 16.15
C GLN A 43 0.36 -25.35 15.89
N ASP A 44 0.87 -24.84 14.77
CA ASP A 44 2.28 -24.94 14.37
C ASP A 44 2.74 -23.59 13.81
N PRO A 45 3.35 -22.72 14.65
CA PRO A 45 3.85 -21.40 14.24
C PRO A 45 4.91 -21.46 13.13
N ASP A 46 5.55 -22.61 12.92
CA ASP A 46 6.54 -22.82 11.87
C ASP A 46 5.91 -23.29 10.53
N SER A 47 4.58 -23.38 10.47
CA SER A 47 3.87 -23.78 9.26
C SER A 47 4.28 -22.93 8.05
N ARG A 48 4.50 -23.60 6.93
CA ARG A 48 4.69 -22.98 5.61
C ARG A 48 3.42 -23.17 4.83
N VAL A 49 2.80 -22.08 4.44
CA VAL A 49 1.45 -22.08 3.86
C VAL A 49 1.44 -21.15 2.65
N ALA A 50 0.99 -21.69 1.53
CA ALA A 50 0.61 -21.01 0.30
C ALA A 50 -0.75 -21.59 -0.12
N CYS A 51 -1.80 -21.25 0.61
CA CYS A 51 -3.15 -21.78 0.38
C CYS A 51 -3.97 -20.86 -0.52
N GLU A 52 -4.31 -21.36 -1.70
CA GLU A 52 -5.20 -20.72 -2.66
C GLU A 52 -6.63 -21.26 -2.53
N CYS A 53 -7.61 -20.40 -2.76
CA CYS A 53 -9.03 -20.76 -2.72
C CYS A 53 -9.69 -20.37 -4.03
N VAL A 54 -10.53 -21.26 -4.56
CA VAL A 54 -11.45 -21.01 -5.68
C VAL A 54 -12.87 -21.25 -5.20
N ALA A 55 -13.79 -20.34 -5.52
CA ALA A 55 -15.21 -20.46 -5.18
C ALA A 55 -16.09 -20.38 -6.43
N LYS A 56 -17.07 -21.28 -6.52
CA LYS A 56 -18.16 -21.21 -7.51
C LYS A 56 -19.44 -21.80 -6.93
N THR A 57 -20.53 -21.80 -7.69
CA THR A 57 -21.84 -22.34 -7.30
C THR A 57 -21.71 -23.70 -6.59
N GLY A 58 -22.01 -23.72 -5.29
CA GLY A 58 -22.00 -24.92 -4.46
C GLY A 58 -20.62 -25.55 -4.18
N MET A 59 -19.50 -24.88 -4.50
CA MET A 59 -18.17 -25.46 -4.39
C MET A 59 -17.12 -24.46 -3.89
N ILE A 60 -16.29 -24.92 -2.96
CA ILE A 60 -14.97 -24.37 -2.62
C ILE A 60 -13.91 -25.39 -3.00
N LEU A 61 -12.84 -24.95 -3.66
CA LEU A 61 -11.61 -25.72 -3.87
C LEU A 61 -10.48 -25.02 -3.13
N LEU A 62 -9.81 -25.74 -2.24
CA LEU A 62 -8.52 -25.35 -1.68
C LEU A 62 -7.41 -26.04 -2.48
N CYS A 63 -6.42 -25.27 -2.91
CA CYS A 63 -5.23 -25.80 -3.59
C CYS A 63 -3.97 -25.03 -3.19
N GLY A 64 -2.79 -25.52 -3.59
CA GLY A 64 -1.49 -24.94 -3.25
C GLY A 64 -0.74 -25.79 -2.23
N GLU A 65 0.22 -25.18 -1.53
CA GLU A 65 1.22 -25.90 -0.76
C GLU A 65 1.15 -25.61 0.74
N VAL A 66 1.09 -26.66 1.56
CA VAL A 66 1.18 -26.57 3.01
C VAL A 66 2.13 -27.62 3.58
N THR A 67 3.16 -27.15 4.29
CA THR A 67 4.03 -27.98 5.12
C THR A 67 3.85 -27.59 6.58
N SER A 68 3.33 -28.50 7.39
CA SER A 68 3.01 -28.25 8.80
C SER A 68 2.94 -29.55 9.60
N LYS A 69 3.18 -29.47 10.91
CA LYS A 69 2.93 -30.54 11.89
C LYS A 69 1.50 -30.49 12.45
N ALA A 70 0.74 -29.44 12.15
CA ALA A 70 -0.61 -29.25 12.67
C ALA A 70 -1.62 -30.24 12.06
N PHE A 71 -2.64 -30.57 12.84
CA PHE A 71 -3.78 -31.36 12.39
C PHE A 71 -5.03 -30.48 12.34
N ILE A 72 -5.40 -30.04 11.14
CA ILE A 72 -6.47 -29.06 10.92
C ILE A 72 -7.68 -29.71 10.25
N ASP A 73 -8.86 -29.51 10.84
CA ASP A 73 -10.14 -29.80 10.17
C ASP A 73 -10.47 -28.67 9.18
N LEU A 74 -9.94 -28.80 7.96
CA LEU A 74 -10.13 -27.82 6.90
C LEU A 74 -11.60 -27.68 6.45
N GLN A 75 -12.40 -28.76 6.56
CA GLN A 75 -13.84 -28.67 6.28
C GLN A 75 -14.51 -27.71 7.25
N LYS A 76 -14.21 -27.86 8.55
CA LYS A 76 -14.75 -26.98 9.58
C LYS A 76 -14.27 -25.54 9.40
N VAL A 77 -12.98 -25.31 9.15
CA VAL A 77 -12.42 -23.96 8.93
C VAL A 77 -13.13 -23.25 7.78
N VAL A 78 -13.24 -23.88 6.61
CA VAL A 78 -13.91 -23.30 5.44
C VAL A 78 -15.37 -22.97 5.76
N ARG A 79 -16.09 -23.93 6.36
CA ARG A 79 -17.54 -23.77 6.65
C ARG A 79 -17.81 -22.69 7.69
N ASP A 80 -16.99 -22.61 8.73
CA ASP A 80 -17.12 -21.57 9.75
C ASP A 80 -16.83 -20.18 9.16
N THR A 81 -15.82 -20.04 8.30
CA THR A 81 -15.54 -18.79 7.60
C THR A 81 -16.70 -18.36 6.71
N VAL A 82 -17.24 -19.27 5.88
CA VAL A 82 -18.41 -19.01 5.02
C VAL A 82 -19.64 -18.60 5.85
N LYS A 83 -19.86 -19.26 6.99
CA LYS A 83 -20.93 -18.93 7.92
C LYS A 83 -20.76 -17.53 8.52
N ASN A 84 -19.56 -17.19 8.97
CA ASN A 84 -19.24 -15.89 9.59
C ASN A 84 -19.39 -14.71 8.60
N ILE A 85 -19.12 -14.97 7.32
CA ILE A 85 -19.37 -14.03 6.21
C ILE A 85 -20.88 -13.78 6.02
N GLY A 86 -21.71 -14.76 6.38
CA GLY A 86 -23.17 -14.65 6.37
C GLY A 86 -23.86 -15.48 5.29
N TYR A 87 -23.13 -16.37 4.61
CA TYR A 87 -23.68 -17.38 3.69
C TYR A 87 -24.17 -18.61 4.48
N ASP A 88 -25.27 -18.40 5.20
CA ASP A 88 -25.90 -19.35 6.13
C ASP A 88 -27.17 -20.03 5.61
N ALA A 89 -27.55 -19.74 4.36
CA ALA A 89 -28.74 -20.27 3.70
C ALA A 89 -28.62 -20.20 2.17
N SER A 90 -29.06 -21.24 1.47
CA SER A 90 -29.01 -21.30 0.00
C SER A 90 -29.70 -20.14 -0.71
N SER A 91 -30.71 -19.53 -0.09
CA SER A 91 -31.41 -18.35 -0.62
C SER A 91 -30.53 -17.11 -0.74
N LYS A 92 -29.36 -17.07 -0.07
CA LYS A 92 -28.39 -15.97 -0.15
C LYS A 92 -27.39 -16.12 -1.29
N GLY A 93 -27.44 -17.22 -2.05
CA GLY A 93 -26.51 -17.49 -3.15
C GLY A 93 -25.41 -18.50 -2.82
N PHE A 94 -25.24 -18.85 -1.54
CA PHE A 94 -24.29 -19.86 -1.08
C PHE A 94 -24.64 -20.30 0.35
N ASP A 95 -24.28 -21.53 0.73
CA ASP A 95 -24.62 -22.08 2.04
C ASP A 95 -23.48 -22.95 2.58
N TYR A 96 -22.94 -22.55 3.74
CA TYR A 96 -21.88 -23.26 4.44
C TYR A 96 -22.22 -24.72 4.80
N LYS A 97 -23.50 -25.08 4.91
CA LYS A 97 -23.92 -26.46 5.24
C LYS A 97 -23.88 -27.39 4.04
N THR A 98 -24.17 -26.87 2.86
CA THR A 98 -24.43 -27.71 1.66
C THR A 98 -23.35 -27.58 0.60
N CYS A 99 -22.45 -26.60 0.70
CA CYS A 99 -21.34 -26.48 -0.24
C CYS A 99 -20.41 -27.69 -0.16
N ASN A 100 -19.91 -28.09 -1.34
CA ASN A 100 -18.81 -29.04 -1.47
C ASN A 100 -17.49 -28.31 -1.17
N VAL A 101 -16.60 -28.95 -0.43
CA VAL A 101 -15.27 -28.43 -0.14
C VAL A 101 -14.27 -29.48 -0.58
N ILE A 102 -13.52 -29.16 -1.64
CA ILE A 102 -12.52 -30.00 -2.26
C ILE A 102 -11.15 -29.53 -1.74
N ILE A 103 -10.32 -30.47 -1.29
CA ILE A 103 -9.00 -30.17 -0.75
C ILE A 103 -7.97 -30.83 -1.67
N ALA A 104 -7.13 -30.01 -2.29
CA ALA A 104 -6.03 -30.39 -3.18
C ALA A 104 -4.75 -29.68 -2.74
N LEU A 105 -4.40 -29.81 -1.45
CA LEU A 105 -3.19 -29.25 -0.85
C LEU A 105 -2.08 -30.28 -0.84
N GLU A 106 -0.86 -29.87 -1.19
CA GLU A 106 0.33 -30.71 -1.20
C GLU A 106 1.44 -30.12 -0.30
N PRO A 107 2.45 -30.89 0.12
CA PRO A 107 3.61 -30.33 0.81
C PRO A 107 4.40 -29.37 -0.10
N GLN A 108 5.03 -28.35 0.50
CA GLN A 108 5.96 -27.48 -0.23
C GLN A 108 7.18 -28.27 -0.73
N CYS A 109 7.70 -27.91 -1.91
CA CYS A 109 8.92 -28.50 -2.45
C CYS A 109 10.13 -28.28 -1.52
N ALA A 110 10.91 -29.34 -1.28
CA ALA A 110 12.07 -29.32 -0.38
C ALA A 110 13.13 -28.29 -0.83
N GLU A 111 13.42 -28.19 -2.12
CA GLU A 111 14.43 -27.27 -2.67
C GLU A 111 14.13 -25.80 -2.34
N ILE A 112 12.85 -25.42 -2.28
CA ILE A 112 12.41 -24.07 -1.88
C ILE A 112 12.66 -23.86 -0.39
N SER A 113 12.35 -24.87 0.44
CA SER A 113 12.58 -24.80 1.88
C SER A 113 14.08 -24.67 2.20
N ASP A 114 14.91 -25.47 1.55
CA ASP A 114 16.36 -25.52 1.79
C ASP A 114 17.00 -24.16 1.47
N CYS A 115 16.66 -23.56 0.32
CA CYS A 115 17.18 -22.26 -0.09
C CYS A 115 16.83 -21.12 0.88
N VAL A 116 15.67 -21.20 1.51
CA VAL A 116 15.11 -20.14 2.37
C VAL A 116 15.57 -20.28 3.82
N PHE A 117 15.66 -21.50 4.34
CA PHE A 117 15.82 -21.75 5.78
C PHE A 117 17.08 -22.52 6.17
N GLU A 118 17.60 -23.41 5.32
CA GLU A 118 18.65 -24.35 5.74
C GLU A 118 19.97 -23.63 6.07
N GLY A 119 20.53 -23.92 7.25
CA GLY A 119 21.81 -23.37 7.70
C GLY A 119 21.82 -21.86 8.02
N ARG A 120 20.64 -21.24 8.19
CA ARG A 120 20.49 -19.79 8.42
C ARG A 120 19.94 -19.47 9.81
N ASP A 121 20.37 -18.34 10.35
CA ASP A 121 19.79 -17.75 11.56
C ASP A 121 18.40 -17.16 11.27
N GLU A 122 17.56 -17.05 12.31
CA GLU A 122 16.19 -16.51 12.19
C GLU A 122 16.11 -15.13 11.52
N ASP A 123 17.08 -14.25 11.80
CA ASP A 123 17.13 -12.89 11.24
C ASP A 123 17.66 -12.87 9.79
N ASP A 124 18.31 -13.94 9.31
CA ASP A 124 18.98 -14.02 8.00
C ASP A 124 18.36 -15.06 7.05
N ILE A 125 17.11 -15.46 7.32
CA ILE A 125 16.32 -16.27 6.38
C ILE A 125 16.26 -15.60 5.01
N GLY A 126 16.31 -16.41 3.96
CA GLY A 126 16.16 -15.95 2.59
C GLY A 126 14.76 -15.43 2.30
N ALA A 127 14.59 -14.64 1.25
CA ALA A 127 13.26 -14.39 0.72
C ALA A 127 12.65 -15.68 0.16
N GLY A 128 11.37 -15.94 0.48
CA GLY A 128 10.65 -17.13 0.00
C GLY A 128 10.41 -17.19 -1.52
N ASP A 129 10.53 -16.05 -2.19
CA ASP A 129 10.44 -15.92 -3.65
C ASP A 129 11.15 -14.62 -4.10
N GLN A 130 11.37 -14.48 -5.40
CA GLN A 130 11.65 -13.17 -5.99
C GLN A 130 10.40 -12.30 -5.99
N GLY A 131 10.57 -10.99 -5.94
CA GLY A 131 9.42 -10.09 -6.00
C GLY A 131 9.79 -8.63 -5.84
N LEU A 132 8.83 -7.77 -6.16
CA LEU A 132 8.90 -6.33 -5.93
C LEU A 132 7.64 -5.91 -5.19
N MET A 133 7.77 -5.02 -4.20
CA MET A 133 6.70 -4.64 -3.29
C MET A 133 6.69 -3.13 -3.15
N PHE A 134 5.50 -2.57 -2.95
CA PHE A 134 5.32 -1.14 -2.81
C PHE A 134 4.61 -0.78 -1.50
N GLY A 135 5.17 0.22 -0.84
CA GLY A 135 4.62 0.90 0.31
C GLY A 135 4.21 2.31 -0.06
N TYR A 136 2.99 2.72 0.23
CA TYR A 136 2.56 4.09 -0.05
C TYR A 136 1.98 4.72 1.20
N ALA A 137 2.21 6.03 1.40
CA ALA A 137 1.59 6.83 2.43
C ALA A 137 1.41 8.29 1.97
N THR A 138 0.40 8.95 2.52
CA THR A 138 -0.02 10.32 2.18
C THR A 138 -0.57 10.99 3.45
N ASP A 139 -0.52 12.32 3.55
CA ASP A 139 -1.03 13.06 4.71
C ASP A 139 -2.50 13.50 4.57
N GLU A 140 -3.20 13.06 3.53
CA GLU A 140 -4.60 13.41 3.27
C GLU A 140 -5.61 12.80 4.27
N SER A 141 -5.19 11.81 5.06
CA SER A 141 -5.99 11.18 6.13
C SER A 141 -5.14 10.91 7.38
N GLU A 142 -5.79 10.75 8.52
CA GLU A 142 -5.12 10.44 9.79
C GLU A 142 -4.42 9.07 9.77
N GLU A 143 -5.01 8.11 9.07
CA GLU A 143 -4.49 6.76 8.82
C GLU A 143 -3.30 6.75 7.84
N CYS A 144 -2.96 7.92 7.27
CA CYS A 144 -2.01 8.09 6.17
C CYS A 144 -2.36 7.28 4.92
N MET A 145 -3.66 7.15 4.62
CA MET A 145 -4.18 6.41 3.46
C MET A 145 -4.82 7.37 2.44
N PRO A 146 -4.86 7.01 1.14
CA PRO A 146 -5.65 7.77 0.19
C PRO A 146 -7.13 7.80 0.59
N LEU A 147 -7.75 8.98 0.54
CA LEU A 147 -9.12 9.19 0.99
C LEU A 147 -10.12 8.37 0.15
N THR A 148 -9.87 8.20 -1.15
CA THR A 148 -10.74 7.42 -2.05
C THR A 148 -10.92 5.97 -1.59
N ILE A 149 -9.82 5.25 -1.34
CA ILE A 149 -9.87 3.85 -0.92
C ILE A 149 -10.37 3.72 0.52
N LEU A 150 -9.98 4.64 1.39
CA LEU A 150 -10.43 4.67 2.78
C LEU A 150 -11.96 4.81 2.87
N LEU A 151 -12.55 5.74 2.13
CA LEU A 151 -14.00 5.91 2.09
C LEU A 151 -14.70 4.70 1.47
N ALA A 152 -14.17 4.14 0.37
CA ALA A 152 -14.72 2.94 -0.25
C ALA A 152 -14.77 1.75 0.75
N HIS A 153 -13.69 1.50 1.50
CA HIS A 153 -13.68 0.49 2.56
C HIS A 153 -14.70 0.78 3.67
N LYS A 154 -14.71 2.01 4.20
CA LYS A 154 -15.62 2.39 5.29
C LYS A 154 -17.10 2.25 4.89
N LEU A 155 -17.46 2.50 3.63
CA LEU A 155 -18.82 2.27 3.12
C LEU A 155 -19.22 0.79 3.19
N ASN A 156 -18.36 -0.13 2.76
CA ASN A 156 -18.64 -1.58 2.84
C ASN A 156 -18.69 -2.07 4.29
N TYR A 157 -17.77 -1.59 5.14
CA TYR A 157 -17.78 -1.91 6.56
C TYR A 157 -19.10 -1.48 7.21
N LYS A 158 -19.57 -0.26 6.91
CA LYS A 158 -20.84 0.24 7.45
C LYS A 158 -22.04 -0.58 6.97
N MET A 159 -22.10 -0.97 5.69
CA MET A 159 -23.16 -1.87 5.22
C MET A 159 -23.15 -3.21 5.96
N LYS A 160 -21.97 -3.76 6.22
CA LYS A 160 -21.83 -5.01 6.96
C LYS A 160 -22.27 -4.88 8.42
N GLU A 161 -21.91 -3.78 9.08
CA GLU A 161 -22.35 -3.45 10.44
C GLU A 161 -23.87 -3.40 10.52
N LEU A 162 -24.53 -2.68 9.61
CA LEU A 162 -26.00 -2.54 9.54
C LEU A 162 -26.71 -3.87 9.25
N SER A 163 -26.07 -4.76 8.49
CA SER A 163 -26.57 -6.12 8.26
C SER A 163 -26.47 -6.98 9.53
N ARG A 164 -25.31 -6.96 10.22
CA ARG A 164 -25.06 -7.76 11.43
C ARG A 164 -25.87 -7.30 12.65
N ASN A 165 -26.05 -6.00 12.83
CA ASN A 165 -26.79 -5.45 13.97
C ASN A 165 -28.33 -5.50 13.78
N GLY A 166 -28.80 -5.91 12.59
CA GLY A 166 -30.22 -6.05 12.27
C GLY A 166 -30.92 -4.75 11.91
N GLU A 167 -30.23 -3.62 11.78
CA GLU A 167 -30.82 -2.33 11.42
C GLU A 167 -31.18 -2.24 9.92
N CYS A 168 -30.43 -2.94 9.06
CA CYS A 168 -30.75 -3.16 7.66
C CYS A 168 -30.71 -4.68 7.35
N PRO A 169 -31.69 -5.46 7.87
CA PRO A 169 -31.67 -6.92 7.78
C PRO A 169 -31.96 -7.45 6.36
N TRP A 170 -32.23 -6.54 5.43
CA TRP A 170 -32.40 -6.80 4.00
C TRP A 170 -31.08 -6.86 3.23
N ILE A 171 -29.98 -6.35 3.80
CA ILE A 171 -28.63 -6.43 3.21
C ILE A 171 -28.13 -7.87 3.30
N LEU A 172 -27.76 -8.43 2.15
CA LEU A 172 -27.12 -9.74 2.00
C LEU A 172 -25.60 -9.59 1.83
N PRO A 173 -24.80 -10.69 1.91
CA PRO A 173 -23.35 -10.58 2.09
C PRO A 173 -22.56 -9.85 0.99
N ASP A 174 -22.94 -9.97 -0.29
CA ASP A 174 -22.18 -9.38 -1.40
C ASP A 174 -22.48 -7.88 -1.56
N CYS A 175 -21.45 -7.04 -1.51
CA CYS A 175 -21.58 -5.61 -1.73
C CYS A 175 -20.31 -5.01 -2.33
N LYS A 176 -20.47 -3.87 -3.00
CA LYS A 176 -19.43 -3.12 -3.71
C LYS A 176 -19.63 -1.63 -3.48
N SER A 177 -18.54 -0.91 -3.36
CA SER A 177 -18.53 0.55 -3.22
C SER A 177 -17.44 1.15 -4.12
N GLN A 178 -17.71 2.35 -4.64
CA GLN A 178 -16.75 3.11 -5.43
C GLN A 178 -16.88 4.59 -5.08
N VAL A 179 -15.74 5.25 -4.89
CA VAL A 179 -15.69 6.67 -4.52
C VAL A 179 -14.76 7.40 -5.47
N THR A 180 -15.30 8.42 -6.13
CA THR A 180 -14.54 9.38 -6.94
C THR A 180 -14.39 10.67 -6.14
N VAL A 181 -13.16 11.11 -5.92
CA VAL A 181 -12.83 12.36 -5.23
C VAL A 181 -12.21 13.32 -6.22
N GLU A 182 -12.60 14.59 -6.11
CA GLU A 182 -11.91 15.69 -6.76
C GLU A 182 -10.73 16.12 -5.90
N TYR A 183 -9.53 16.05 -6.47
CA TYR A 183 -8.28 16.43 -5.83
C TYR A 183 -7.74 17.71 -6.46
N ARG A 184 -7.07 18.51 -5.63
CA ARG A 184 -6.21 19.62 -6.05
C ARG A 184 -4.75 19.20 -5.91
N ASP A 185 -3.95 19.46 -6.94
CA ASP A 185 -2.50 19.31 -6.83
C ASP A 185 -1.92 20.42 -5.95
N ASN A 186 -1.23 20.03 -4.89
CA ASN A 186 -0.58 20.92 -3.94
C ASN A 186 0.92 20.60 -3.84
N LYS A 187 1.65 20.98 -4.89
CA LYS A 187 3.11 20.76 -5.01
C LYS A 187 3.48 19.29 -4.76
N GLY A 188 2.73 18.37 -5.37
CA GLY A 188 2.93 16.94 -5.22
C GLY A 188 2.22 16.29 -4.04
N ALA A 189 1.71 17.05 -3.06
CA ALA A 189 0.79 16.53 -2.06
C ALA A 189 -0.64 16.48 -2.61
N MET A 190 -1.43 15.49 -2.17
CA MET A 190 -2.82 15.33 -2.60
C MET A 190 -3.75 16.03 -1.63
N GLU A 191 -4.53 16.98 -2.12
CA GLU A 191 -5.52 17.71 -1.32
C GLU A 191 -6.93 17.32 -1.78
N PRO A 192 -7.67 16.50 -1.01
CA PRO A 192 -9.06 16.20 -1.32
C PRO A 192 -9.92 17.46 -1.19
N VAL A 193 -10.64 17.81 -2.25
CA VAL A 193 -11.53 18.97 -2.28
C VAL A 193 -12.95 18.55 -1.89
N ARG A 194 -13.48 17.53 -2.57
CA ARG A 194 -14.85 17.02 -2.38
C ARG A 194 -15.02 15.63 -2.99
N VAL A 195 -16.02 14.89 -2.51
CA VAL A 195 -16.47 13.66 -3.16
C VAL A 195 -17.34 14.02 -4.37
N HIS A 196 -16.88 13.59 -5.54
CA HIS A 196 -17.57 13.80 -6.81
C HIS A 196 -18.68 12.80 -7.04
N THR A 197 -18.36 11.50 -6.90
CA THR A 197 -19.32 10.42 -7.16
C THR A 197 -19.20 9.34 -6.11
N VAL A 198 -20.34 8.83 -5.65
CA VAL A 198 -20.43 7.61 -4.82
C VAL A 198 -21.27 6.58 -5.56
N VAL A 199 -20.75 5.36 -5.70
CA VAL A 199 -21.48 4.22 -6.22
C VAL A 199 -21.56 3.15 -5.13
N ILE A 200 -22.75 2.61 -4.91
CA ILE A 200 -22.96 1.45 -4.02
C ILE A 200 -23.85 0.45 -4.75
N SER A 201 -23.39 -0.79 -4.81
CA SER A 201 -24.19 -1.94 -5.24
C SER A 201 -24.19 -2.97 -4.10
N VAL A 202 -25.37 -3.36 -3.64
CA VAL A 202 -25.52 -4.24 -2.48
C VAL A 202 -26.51 -5.33 -2.80
N GLN A 203 -26.13 -6.57 -2.50
CA GLN A 203 -27.03 -7.70 -2.60
C GLN A 203 -28.14 -7.53 -1.56
N HIS A 204 -29.38 -7.79 -1.95
CA HIS A 204 -30.53 -7.52 -1.08
C HIS A 204 -31.62 -8.57 -1.20
N LYS A 205 -32.47 -8.65 -0.17
CA LYS A 205 -33.70 -9.46 -0.20
C LYS A 205 -34.70 -8.91 -1.22
N ALA A 206 -35.57 -9.77 -1.74
CA ALA A 206 -36.51 -9.42 -2.81
C ALA A 206 -37.71 -8.59 -2.35
N ASP A 207 -37.93 -8.48 -1.04
CA ASP A 207 -39.09 -7.84 -0.40
C ASP A 207 -38.93 -6.34 -0.14
N ILE A 208 -37.71 -5.79 -0.25
CA ILE A 208 -37.46 -4.34 -0.10
C ILE A 208 -37.57 -3.60 -1.43
N THR A 209 -38.13 -2.39 -1.41
CA THR A 209 -38.25 -1.53 -2.60
C THR A 209 -36.94 -0.79 -2.91
N LEU A 210 -36.74 -0.44 -4.18
CA LEU A 210 -35.56 0.33 -4.60
C LEU A 210 -35.45 1.70 -3.91
N ASP A 211 -36.58 2.35 -3.64
CA ASP A 211 -36.61 3.66 -3.00
C ASP A 211 -36.19 3.57 -1.52
N GLU A 212 -36.66 2.55 -0.79
CA GLU A 212 -36.20 2.27 0.58
C GLU A 212 -34.71 1.93 0.62
N ILE A 213 -34.20 1.12 -0.32
CA ILE A 213 -32.76 0.83 -0.44
C ILE A 213 -31.98 2.14 -0.60
N ARG A 214 -32.37 2.99 -1.55
CA ARG A 214 -31.68 4.26 -1.82
C ARG A 214 -31.70 5.18 -0.62
N GLN A 215 -32.83 5.29 0.07
CA GLN A 215 -32.95 6.09 1.28
C GLN A 215 -32.07 5.53 2.40
N ASN A 216 -32.09 4.23 2.65
CA ASN A 216 -31.28 3.58 3.68
C ASN A 216 -29.79 3.73 3.40
N LEU A 217 -29.35 3.50 2.16
CA LEU A 217 -27.96 3.70 1.75
C LEU A 217 -27.52 5.15 1.91
N MET A 218 -28.38 6.12 1.55
CA MET A 218 -28.06 7.54 1.72
C MET A 218 -27.91 7.92 3.20
N GLU A 219 -28.93 7.65 4.01
CA GLU A 219 -28.99 8.13 5.40
C GLU A 219 -28.07 7.34 6.34
N LYS A 220 -28.02 6.01 6.21
CA LYS A 220 -27.35 5.13 7.18
C LYS A 220 -25.94 4.74 6.77
N VAL A 221 -25.58 4.87 5.49
CA VAL A 221 -24.26 4.47 4.97
C VAL A 221 -23.48 5.69 4.51
N VAL A 222 -23.95 6.42 3.49
CA VAL A 222 -23.20 7.52 2.87
C VAL A 222 -22.98 8.67 3.86
N LYS A 223 -24.04 9.20 4.47
CA LYS A 223 -23.94 10.33 5.42
C LYS A 223 -23.26 9.94 6.74
N ALA A 224 -23.32 8.67 7.12
CA ALA A 224 -22.64 8.17 8.32
C ALA A 224 -21.12 8.04 8.12
N VAL A 225 -20.68 7.73 6.90
CA VAL A 225 -19.27 7.45 6.59
C VAL A 225 -18.53 8.66 6.03
N ILE A 226 -19.13 9.38 5.08
CA ILE A 226 -18.44 10.46 4.37
C ILE A 226 -18.60 11.76 5.15
N PRO A 227 -17.49 12.39 5.59
CA PRO A 227 -17.56 13.67 6.29
C PRO A 227 -18.32 14.72 5.48
N ALA A 228 -19.26 15.43 6.12
CA ALA A 228 -20.14 16.40 5.46
C ALA A 228 -19.37 17.49 4.69
N LYS A 229 -18.15 17.84 5.13
CA LYS A 229 -17.28 18.80 4.43
C LYS A 229 -16.90 18.40 3.00
N TYR A 230 -17.00 17.12 2.66
CA TYR A 230 -16.71 16.60 1.32
C TYR A 230 -17.97 16.37 0.48
N LEU A 231 -19.18 16.55 1.03
CA LEU A 231 -20.44 16.36 0.32
C LEU A 231 -21.07 17.73 0.01
N ASP A 232 -21.58 17.87 -1.21
CA ASP A 232 -22.32 19.07 -1.61
C ASP A 232 -23.48 18.75 -2.57
N GLY A 233 -24.21 19.79 -2.99
CA GLY A 233 -25.34 19.64 -3.91
C GLY A 233 -24.97 19.19 -5.33
N LYS A 234 -23.67 19.03 -5.64
CA LYS A 234 -23.16 18.51 -6.91
C LYS A 234 -22.64 17.07 -6.79
N THR A 235 -22.63 16.48 -5.60
CA THR A 235 -22.20 15.08 -5.43
C THR A 235 -23.19 14.15 -6.12
N ILE A 236 -22.68 13.26 -6.96
CA ILE A 236 -23.46 12.30 -7.72
C ILE A 236 -23.57 11.00 -6.93
N TYR A 237 -24.77 10.46 -6.81
CA TYR A 237 -25.03 9.23 -6.07
C TYR A 237 -25.66 8.17 -6.98
N HIS A 238 -24.95 7.06 -7.17
CA HIS A 238 -25.45 5.86 -7.83
C HIS A 238 -25.69 4.77 -6.78
N LEU A 239 -26.85 4.83 -6.13
CA LEU A 239 -27.26 3.90 -5.09
C LEU A 239 -28.13 2.79 -5.70
N LEU A 240 -27.55 1.60 -5.81
CA LEU A 240 -28.05 0.43 -6.53
C LEU A 240 -28.49 0.76 -7.98
N PRO A 241 -27.55 1.18 -8.84
CA PRO A 241 -27.88 1.62 -10.21
C PRO A 241 -28.45 0.50 -11.10
N SER A 242 -28.18 -0.76 -10.79
CA SER A 242 -28.76 -1.92 -11.49
C SER A 242 -30.26 -2.12 -11.21
N GLY A 243 -30.82 -1.42 -10.22
CA GLY A 243 -32.20 -1.57 -9.76
C GLY A 243 -32.44 -2.81 -8.90
N LYS A 244 -31.84 -3.96 -9.25
CA LYS A 244 -31.89 -5.20 -8.45
C LYS A 244 -30.52 -5.86 -8.37
N PHE A 245 -30.26 -6.49 -7.22
CA PHE A 245 -29.12 -7.38 -7.01
C PHE A 245 -29.52 -8.47 -6.02
N LEU A 246 -30.24 -9.49 -6.51
CA LEU A 246 -30.80 -10.55 -5.67
C LEU A 246 -29.83 -11.74 -5.50
N MET A 247 -29.16 -12.11 -6.59
CA MET A 247 -28.20 -13.22 -6.63
C MET A 247 -26.78 -12.67 -6.56
N GLY A 248 -26.05 -12.97 -5.48
CA GLY A 248 -24.66 -12.56 -5.27
C GLY A 248 -23.76 -13.72 -4.83
N GLY A 249 -22.51 -13.42 -4.51
CA GLY A 249 -21.53 -14.42 -4.08
C GLY A 249 -21.21 -15.48 -5.14
N PRO A 250 -20.73 -16.68 -4.74
CA PRO A 250 -20.26 -17.72 -5.65
C PRO A 250 -21.25 -18.20 -6.72
N GLN A 251 -22.55 -18.10 -6.42
CA GLN A 251 -23.60 -18.41 -7.41
C GLN A 251 -23.64 -17.37 -8.53
N GLY A 252 -23.48 -16.09 -8.19
CA GLY A 252 -23.44 -14.98 -9.15
C GLY A 252 -22.14 -14.90 -9.93
N ASP A 253 -20.99 -15.09 -9.27
CA ASP A 253 -19.67 -14.91 -9.87
C ASP A 253 -18.62 -15.85 -9.26
N ALA A 254 -17.63 -16.28 -10.05
CA ALA A 254 -16.52 -17.07 -9.53
C ALA A 254 -15.62 -16.21 -8.62
N GLY A 255 -15.02 -16.82 -7.62
CA GLY A 255 -14.05 -16.18 -6.73
C GLY A 255 -12.70 -16.89 -6.78
N LEU A 256 -11.61 -16.13 -6.72
CA LEU A 256 -10.26 -16.65 -6.53
C LEU A 256 -9.48 -15.76 -5.56
N THR A 257 -8.63 -16.39 -4.73
CA THR A 257 -7.68 -15.69 -3.85
C THR A 257 -6.78 -14.76 -4.67
N GLY A 258 -6.46 -13.59 -4.12
CA GLY A 258 -5.54 -12.65 -4.74
C GLY A 258 -6.09 -11.91 -5.97
N ARG A 259 -7.42 -11.88 -6.18
CA ARG A 259 -8.04 -11.13 -7.29
C ARG A 259 -8.50 -9.72 -6.91
N LYS A 260 -8.15 -9.27 -5.71
CA LYS A 260 -8.49 -7.95 -5.16
C LYS A 260 -7.27 -7.17 -4.64
N ILE A 261 -6.07 -7.44 -5.15
CA ILE A 261 -4.80 -6.83 -4.68
C ILE A 261 -4.76 -5.29 -4.68
N ILE A 262 -5.45 -4.61 -5.61
CA ILE A 262 -5.53 -3.14 -5.60
C ILE A 262 -6.51 -2.63 -4.54
N VAL A 263 -7.59 -3.38 -4.29
CA VAL A 263 -8.53 -3.13 -3.19
C VAL A 263 -7.83 -3.38 -1.85
N ASP A 264 -6.99 -4.42 -1.76
CA ASP A 264 -6.25 -4.74 -0.55
C ASP A 264 -5.17 -3.73 -0.20
N THR A 265 -4.72 -2.93 -1.17
CA THR A 265 -3.63 -1.96 -0.98
C THR A 265 -4.13 -0.52 -0.97
N TYR A 266 -3.87 0.24 -2.04
CA TYR A 266 -4.00 1.70 -2.05
C TYR A 266 -5.05 2.18 -3.05
N GLY A 267 -5.90 1.29 -3.57
CA GLY A 267 -7.01 1.65 -4.45
C GLY A 267 -6.59 2.36 -5.74
N GLY A 268 -5.42 2.03 -6.26
CA GLY A 268 -4.85 2.60 -7.48
C GLY A 268 -3.80 3.69 -7.25
N TRP A 269 -3.62 4.15 -6.00
CA TRP A 269 -2.54 5.06 -5.64
C TRP A 269 -1.22 4.34 -5.41
N GLY A 270 -0.10 5.07 -5.47
CA GLY A 270 1.23 4.51 -5.23
C GLY A 270 1.68 3.55 -6.32
N GLY A 271 1.94 2.30 -5.95
CA GLY A 271 2.35 1.23 -6.85
C GLY A 271 1.92 -0.14 -6.31
N HIS A 272 1.98 -1.18 -7.14
CA HIS A 272 1.68 -2.55 -6.74
C HIS A 272 2.67 -3.54 -7.36
N GLY A 273 3.06 -4.53 -6.56
CA GLY A 273 4.09 -5.51 -6.90
C GLY A 273 3.67 -6.66 -7.81
N GLY A 274 2.39 -7.00 -7.71
CA GLY A 274 1.76 -8.14 -8.37
C GLY A 274 1.46 -9.28 -7.39
N GLY A 275 2.25 -9.43 -6.33
CA GLY A 275 2.05 -10.43 -5.29
C GLY A 275 0.77 -10.22 -4.48
N ALA A 276 -0.06 -11.26 -4.39
CA ALA A 276 -1.19 -11.33 -3.46
C ALA A 276 -0.73 -11.65 -2.03
N PHE A 277 -1.59 -11.40 -1.04
CA PHE A 277 -1.25 -11.54 0.38
C PHE A 277 -1.90 -12.75 1.06
N SER A 278 -3.18 -12.96 0.80
CA SER A 278 -3.97 -13.94 1.54
C SER A 278 -3.50 -15.36 1.29
N GLY A 279 -3.55 -16.21 2.32
CA GLY A 279 -3.10 -17.61 2.25
C GLY A 279 -1.59 -17.83 2.26
N LYS A 280 -0.80 -16.75 2.34
CA LYS A 280 0.67 -16.80 2.39
C LYS A 280 1.18 -16.52 3.80
N ASP A 281 2.00 -17.43 4.33
CA ASP A 281 2.72 -17.20 5.59
C ASP A 281 3.77 -16.08 5.47
N CYS A 282 4.28 -15.63 6.62
CA CYS A 282 5.10 -14.44 6.71
C CYS A 282 6.50 -14.56 6.05
N SER A 283 6.97 -15.76 5.72
CA SER A 283 8.21 -15.95 4.92
C SER A 283 8.04 -15.51 3.47
N LYS A 284 6.81 -15.46 2.94
CA LYS A 284 6.52 -15.02 1.59
C LYS A 284 6.60 -13.50 1.55
N VAL A 285 7.66 -13.01 0.93
CA VAL A 285 8.01 -11.59 0.92
C VAL A 285 6.97 -10.71 0.21
N ASP A 286 6.13 -11.27 -0.67
CA ASP A 286 4.95 -10.57 -1.21
C ASP A 286 4.12 -9.91 -0.10
N ARG A 287 3.96 -10.61 1.03
CA ARG A 287 3.21 -10.14 2.18
C ARG A 287 4.07 -9.33 3.13
N SER A 288 5.10 -9.93 3.70
CA SER A 288 5.94 -9.28 4.71
C SER A 288 6.71 -8.07 4.17
N GLY A 289 7.22 -8.16 2.93
CA GLY A 289 7.88 -7.06 2.24
C GLY A 289 6.94 -5.91 1.90
N ALA A 290 5.71 -6.18 1.47
CA ALA A 290 4.71 -5.12 1.25
C ALA A 290 4.33 -4.42 2.56
N TYR A 291 4.19 -5.18 3.64
CA TYR A 291 3.91 -4.64 4.97
C TYR A 291 5.06 -3.76 5.47
N ALA A 292 6.30 -4.21 5.29
CA ALA A 292 7.49 -3.44 5.62
C ALA A 292 7.59 -2.16 4.78
N ALA A 293 7.32 -2.23 3.48
CA ALA A 293 7.32 -1.04 2.63
C ALA A 293 6.28 -0.01 3.10
N ARG A 294 5.06 -0.46 3.43
CA ARG A 294 4.01 0.40 4.00
C ARG A 294 4.45 1.02 5.32
N TRP A 295 5.05 0.22 6.19
CA TRP A 295 5.56 0.68 7.48
C TRP A 295 6.62 1.77 7.34
N VAL A 296 7.55 1.62 6.40
CA VAL A 296 8.54 2.65 6.06
C VAL A 296 7.85 3.91 5.54
N ALA A 297 6.98 3.80 4.52
CA ALA A 297 6.31 4.95 3.91
C ALA A 297 5.47 5.74 4.94
N LYS A 298 4.68 5.04 5.77
CA LYS A 298 3.88 5.63 6.84
C LYS A 298 4.76 6.34 7.88
N SER A 299 5.90 5.75 8.24
CA SER A 299 6.85 6.34 9.18
C SER A 299 7.46 7.64 8.64
N LEU A 300 7.83 7.69 7.36
CA LEU A 300 8.35 8.91 6.72
C LEU A 300 7.33 10.06 6.75
N VAL A 301 6.06 9.77 6.45
CA VAL A 301 4.98 10.78 6.46
C VAL A 301 4.65 11.22 7.89
N LYS A 302 4.51 10.28 8.83
CA LYS A 302 4.22 10.59 10.24
C LYS A 302 5.36 11.35 10.94
N ALA A 303 6.61 11.09 10.56
CA ALA A 303 7.77 11.86 11.00
C ALA A 303 7.86 13.25 10.34
N LYS A 304 6.91 13.61 9.47
CA LYS A 304 6.87 14.89 8.74
C LYS A 304 8.11 15.13 7.88
N LEU A 305 8.79 14.06 7.44
CA LEU A 305 9.91 14.16 6.50
C LEU A 305 9.42 14.41 5.08
N CYS A 306 8.20 13.98 4.76
CA CYS A 306 7.50 14.24 3.52
C CYS A 306 5.99 14.22 3.77
N ARG A 307 5.20 14.71 2.82
CA ARG A 307 3.73 14.63 2.88
C ARG A 307 3.18 13.43 2.13
N ARG A 308 3.97 12.87 1.21
CA ARG A 308 3.62 11.72 0.38
C ARG A 308 4.87 10.91 0.09
N ALA A 309 4.80 9.59 0.27
CA ALA A 309 5.91 8.68 0.06
C ALA A 309 5.47 7.41 -0.68
N LEU A 310 6.25 7.00 -1.68
CA LEU A 310 6.23 5.66 -2.26
C LEU A 310 7.58 5.01 -1.98
N VAL A 311 7.56 3.80 -1.42
CA VAL A 311 8.74 2.99 -1.13
C VAL A 311 8.65 1.73 -1.96
N GLN A 312 9.68 1.40 -2.72
CA GLN A 312 9.80 0.13 -3.43
C GLN A 312 10.88 -0.71 -2.77
N ILE A 313 10.58 -2.00 -2.55
CA ILE A 313 11.56 -2.99 -2.07
C ILE A 313 11.53 -4.17 -3.05
N SER A 314 12.69 -4.78 -3.34
CA SER A 314 12.74 -6.00 -4.14
C SER A 314 13.65 -7.06 -3.55
N TYR A 315 13.31 -8.33 -3.75
CA TYR A 315 14.08 -9.49 -3.30
C TYR A 315 14.32 -10.48 -4.43
N ALA A 316 15.32 -11.33 -4.26
CA ALA A 316 15.47 -12.58 -5.00
C ALA A 316 15.38 -13.75 -4.03
N ILE A 317 14.85 -14.87 -4.51
CA ILE A 317 14.69 -16.09 -3.71
C ILE A 317 16.01 -16.50 -3.04
N GLY A 318 15.95 -16.86 -1.75
CA GLY A 318 17.11 -17.26 -0.96
C GLY A 318 18.05 -16.14 -0.54
N ILE A 319 17.82 -14.88 -0.95
CA ILE A 319 18.64 -13.73 -0.51
C ILE A 319 17.89 -12.98 0.60
N SER A 320 18.53 -12.83 1.76
CA SER A 320 17.92 -12.16 2.92
C SER A 320 17.85 -10.65 2.75
N ARG A 321 18.90 -10.04 2.18
CA ARG A 321 18.96 -8.58 1.96
C ARG A 321 18.17 -8.18 0.72
N PRO A 322 17.40 -7.07 0.77
CA PRO A 322 16.78 -6.52 -0.43
C PRO A 322 17.81 -6.24 -1.52
N LEU A 323 17.47 -6.55 -2.77
CA LEU A 323 18.25 -6.18 -3.95
C LEU A 323 18.20 -4.67 -4.21
N SER A 324 17.05 -4.06 -3.93
CA SER A 324 16.85 -2.63 -4.09
C SER A 324 15.87 -2.09 -3.05
N ILE A 325 16.11 -0.85 -2.64
CA ILE A 325 15.19 -0.03 -1.86
C ILE A 325 15.16 1.35 -2.53
N SER A 326 13.99 1.80 -2.96
CA SER A 326 13.80 3.12 -3.56
C SER A 326 12.76 3.91 -2.78
N VAL A 327 12.98 5.21 -2.61
CA VAL A 327 12.06 6.13 -1.92
C VAL A 327 11.73 7.28 -2.86
N PHE A 328 10.43 7.55 -3.07
CA PHE A 328 9.94 8.65 -3.89
C PHE A 328 9.02 9.53 -3.04
N HIS A 329 9.37 10.80 -2.89
CA HIS A 329 8.61 11.74 -2.05
C HIS A 329 7.74 12.73 -2.85
N TYR A 330 7.74 12.61 -4.18
CA TYR A 330 6.92 13.41 -5.09
C TYR A 330 7.06 14.93 -4.92
N GLY A 331 8.26 15.42 -4.59
CA GLY A 331 8.48 16.85 -4.35
C GLY A 331 7.96 17.38 -3.00
N THR A 332 7.42 16.50 -2.13
CA THR A 332 6.82 16.90 -0.85
C THR A 332 7.77 16.91 0.35
N SER A 333 9.07 16.74 0.11
CA SER A 333 10.13 16.74 1.13
C SER A 333 11.09 17.90 0.88
N THR A 334 11.70 18.39 1.96
CA THR A 334 12.86 19.29 1.89
C THR A 334 14.19 18.54 1.73
N ARG A 335 14.18 17.22 1.94
CA ARG A 335 15.31 16.31 1.70
C ARG A 335 15.15 15.65 0.33
N ASP A 336 16.26 15.32 -0.32
CA ASP A 336 16.22 14.53 -1.54
C ASP A 336 16.03 13.02 -1.25
N GLU A 337 15.81 12.23 -2.31
CA GLU A 337 15.50 10.81 -2.21
C GLU A 337 16.67 9.98 -1.64
N ASP A 338 17.92 10.38 -1.90
CA ASP A 338 19.11 9.75 -1.32
C ASP A 338 19.19 9.99 0.18
N GLU A 339 18.91 11.22 0.62
CA GLU A 339 18.85 11.59 2.04
C GLU A 339 17.76 10.81 2.78
N LEU A 340 16.59 10.60 2.16
CA LEU A 340 15.52 9.78 2.73
C LEU A 340 15.89 8.29 2.75
N LEU A 341 16.53 7.78 1.69
CA LEU A 341 17.00 6.40 1.63
C LEU A 341 18.03 6.10 2.74
N GLU A 342 18.97 7.00 2.99
CA GLU A 342 19.93 6.87 4.11
C GLU A 342 19.22 6.76 5.47
N ILE A 343 18.17 7.55 5.69
CA ILE A 343 17.35 7.46 6.91
C ILE A 343 16.68 6.08 6.98
N VAL A 344 16.09 5.61 5.88
CA VAL A 344 15.45 4.30 5.84
C VAL A 344 16.45 3.20 6.19
N GLN A 345 17.61 3.18 5.55
CA GLN A 345 18.63 2.14 5.78
C GLN A 345 19.19 2.15 7.21
N LYS A 346 19.24 3.30 7.88
CA LYS A 346 19.70 3.40 9.28
C LYS A 346 18.65 2.98 10.30
N ASN A 347 17.36 3.06 9.97
CA ASN A 347 16.27 2.85 10.93
C ASN A 347 15.51 1.53 10.70
N PHE A 348 15.61 0.93 9.50
CA PHE A 348 14.85 -0.25 9.12
C PHE A 348 15.78 -1.35 8.61
N ASP A 349 15.80 -2.47 9.33
CA ASP A 349 16.35 -3.72 8.82
C ASP A 349 15.23 -4.48 8.09
N LEU A 350 15.35 -4.55 6.78
CA LEU A 350 14.35 -5.08 5.86
C LEU A 350 14.67 -6.52 5.43
N ARG A 351 15.44 -7.27 6.21
CA ARG A 351 15.57 -8.73 6.00
C ARG A 351 14.27 -9.43 6.42
N PRO A 352 13.78 -10.46 5.69
CA PRO A 352 12.49 -11.09 5.96
C PRO A 352 12.32 -11.53 7.41
N GLY A 353 13.31 -12.20 8.00
CA GLY A 353 13.29 -12.64 9.40
C GLY A 353 13.12 -11.49 10.40
N VAL A 354 13.86 -10.39 10.18
CA VAL A 354 13.78 -9.20 11.02
C VAL A 354 12.43 -8.50 10.85
N ILE A 355 11.88 -8.43 9.64
CA ILE A 355 10.54 -7.88 9.38
C ILE A 355 9.50 -8.66 10.17
N VAL A 356 9.52 -10.00 10.09
CA VAL A 356 8.57 -10.88 10.79
C VAL A 356 8.61 -10.62 12.30
N LYS A 357 9.82 -10.53 12.87
CA LYS A 357 10.03 -10.28 14.29
C LYS A 357 9.61 -8.88 14.73
N LYS A 358 9.98 -7.84 13.97
CA LYS A 358 9.66 -6.44 14.29
C LYS A 358 8.18 -6.15 14.18
N LEU A 359 7.50 -6.74 13.19
CA LEU A 359 6.07 -6.61 13.00
C LEU A 359 5.28 -7.68 13.78
N GLN A 360 5.91 -8.67 14.42
CA GLN A 360 5.21 -9.73 15.17
C GLN A 360 4.13 -10.44 14.35
N ILE A 361 4.39 -10.69 13.05
CA ILE A 361 3.42 -11.27 12.11
C ILE A 361 3.53 -12.79 11.98
N SER A 362 4.13 -13.46 12.96
CA SER A 362 4.35 -14.92 12.96
C SER A 362 3.20 -15.74 13.55
N GLN A 363 2.31 -15.16 14.36
CA GLN A 363 1.35 -15.93 15.19
C GLN A 363 -0.12 -15.66 14.91
N SER A 364 -0.49 -14.53 14.30
CA SER A 364 -1.89 -14.25 13.94
C SER A 364 -1.93 -13.18 12.87
N GLN A 365 -2.86 -13.34 11.94
CA GLN A 365 -2.99 -12.39 10.86
C GLN A 365 -3.82 -11.19 11.28
N ILE A 366 -3.21 -10.03 11.13
CA ILE A 366 -3.94 -8.77 11.11
C ILE A 366 -4.39 -8.59 9.65
N PRO A 367 -5.71 -8.51 9.37
CA PRO A 367 -6.18 -8.16 8.02
C PRO A 367 -5.45 -6.91 7.53
N LEU A 368 -5.13 -6.82 6.25
CA LEU A 368 -4.33 -5.68 5.73
C LEU A 368 -4.96 -4.32 6.06
N GLN A 369 -6.29 -4.27 5.99
CA GLN A 369 -7.10 -3.13 6.43
C GLN A 369 -6.89 -2.77 7.91
N SER A 370 -6.74 -3.76 8.77
CA SER A 370 -6.43 -3.60 10.20
C SER A 370 -4.94 -3.29 10.44
N MET A 371 -4.02 -3.72 9.56
CA MET A 371 -2.59 -3.38 9.65
C MET A 371 -2.28 -1.93 9.29
N PHE A 372 -3.11 -1.30 8.46
CA PHE A 372 -2.96 0.13 8.20
C PHE A 372 -3.02 0.97 9.49
N ASP A 373 -3.67 0.45 10.53
CA ASP A 373 -3.77 1.07 11.87
C ASP A 373 -2.87 0.39 12.93
N ALA A 374 -2.59 -0.92 12.80
CA ALA A 374 -2.00 -1.72 13.87
C ALA A 374 -0.56 -1.37 14.28
N TYR A 375 0.27 -0.85 13.35
CA TYR A 375 1.65 -0.54 13.67
C TYR A 375 1.85 0.96 13.82
N PRO A 376 2.27 1.43 15.01
CA PRO A 376 2.61 2.82 15.20
C PRO A 376 3.81 3.16 14.32
N PRO A 377 3.86 4.37 13.73
CA PRO A 377 5.07 4.84 13.09
C PRO A 377 6.21 4.77 14.11
N ILE A 378 7.38 4.27 13.70
CA ILE A 378 8.56 4.34 14.56
C ILE A 378 8.96 5.81 14.72
N GLY A 379 9.22 6.23 15.95
CA GLY A 379 9.99 7.44 16.20
C GLY A 379 11.40 7.23 15.62
N LEU A 380 11.68 7.85 14.48
CA LEU A 380 12.95 7.67 13.77
C LEU A 380 14.09 8.14 14.69
N ILE A 381 14.93 7.21 15.12
CA ILE A 381 15.95 7.40 16.17
C ILE A 381 17.11 8.24 15.62
N HIS A 382 17.42 8.08 14.34
CA HIS A 382 18.43 8.87 13.63
C HIS A 382 17.78 9.87 12.67
N ILE A 383 17.19 10.93 13.23
CA ILE A 383 16.85 12.16 12.47
C ILE A 383 18.05 13.12 12.42
N GLU A 384 19.13 12.80 13.15
CA GLU A 384 20.36 13.61 13.18
C GLU A 384 20.80 13.99 11.77
N ALA A 385 20.97 15.30 11.62
CA ALA A 385 21.25 15.96 10.37
C ALA A 385 22.36 15.21 9.63
N ILE A 386 22.15 15.00 8.34
CA ILE A 386 23.26 14.75 7.42
C ILE A 386 24.35 15.76 7.77
N PRO A 387 25.61 15.33 7.99
CA PRO A 387 26.66 16.24 8.44
C PRO A 387 26.61 17.50 7.60
N SER A 388 26.54 18.69 8.22
CA SER A 388 26.22 19.95 7.52
C SER A 388 27.12 20.21 6.31
N VAL A 389 28.33 19.64 6.34
CA VAL A 389 29.26 19.52 5.21
C VAL A 389 28.63 18.80 4.00
N LEU A 390 28.17 17.56 4.18
CA LEU A 390 27.54 16.77 3.12
C LEU A 390 26.28 17.48 2.58
N GLN A 391 25.50 18.13 3.45
CA GLN A 391 24.33 18.90 3.02
C GLN A 391 24.73 20.10 2.12
N ALA A 392 25.79 20.82 2.48
CA ALA A 392 26.32 21.94 1.69
C ALA A 392 26.85 21.50 0.32
N PHE A 393 27.53 20.35 0.23
CA PHE A 393 28.02 19.83 -1.05
C PHE A 393 26.90 19.24 -1.92
N LYS A 394 25.88 18.59 -1.33
CA LYS A 394 24.67 18.15 -2.05
C LYS A 394 23.90 19.35 -2.65
N ALA A 395 23.80 20.47 -1.93
CA ALA A 395 23.18 21.70 -2.47
C ALA A 395 23.92 22.27 -3.69
N LEU A 396 25.26 22.25 -3.68
CA LEU A 396 26.06 22.64 -4.85
C LEU A 396 25.86 21.69 -6.04
N HIS A 397 25.78 20.38 -5.78
CA HIS A 397 25.45 19.39 -6.81
C HIS A 397 24.08 19.66 -7.45
N ARG A 398 23.06 20.04 -6.68
CA ARG A 398 21.75 20.42 -7.23
C ARG A 398 21.81 21.72 -8.03
N THR A 399 22.51 22.73 -7.51
CA THR A 399 22.65 24.03 -8.17
C THR A 399 23.32 23.91 -9.52
N ARG A 400 24.41 23.12 -9.64
CA ARG A 400 25.10 22.95 -10.93
C ARG A 400 24.22 22.29 -11.99
N MET A 401 23.34 21.36 -11.61
CA MET A 401 22.42 20.70 -12.54
C MET A 401 21.38 21.67 -13.13
N VAL A 402 21.05 22.72 -12.38
CA VAL A 402 20.14 23.78 -12.84
C VAL A 402 20.89 24.82 -13.67
N VAL A 403 22.03 25.29 -13.14
CA VAL A 403 22.79 26.41 -13.71
C VAL A 403 23.53 26.04 -15.00
N PHE A 404 23.90 24.77 -15.19
CA PHE A 404 24.62 24.32 -16.38
C PHE A 404 23.85 23.28 -17.19
N LYS A 405 22.51 23.22 -17.05
CA LYS A 405 21.65 22.16 -17.61
C LYS A 405 21.90 21.81 -19.10
N ASP A 406 22.33 22.77 -19.90
CA ASP A 406 22.58 22.65 -21.35
C ASP A 406 24.07 22.74 -21.74
N ASP A 407 24.99 22.78 -20.76
CA ASP A 407 26.44 22.79 -20.98
C ASP A 407 27.09 21.57 -20.30
N GLU A 408 27.23 20.49 -21.08
CA GLU A 408 27.75 19.20 -20.60
C GLU A 408 29.20 19.30 -20.11
N ARG A 409 30.00 20.21 -20.70
CA ARG A 409 31.40 20.43 -20.29
C ARG A 409 31.44 21.15 -18.95
N ALA A 410 30.64 22.20 -18.77
CA ALA A 410 30.54 22.92 -17.51
C ALA A 410 29.95 22.05 -16.38
N LEU A 411 28.93 21.23 -16.68
CA LEU A 411 28.38 20.24 -15.73
C LEU A 411 29.46 19.30 -15.22
N THR A 412 30.25 18.76 -16.15
CA THR A 412 31.32 17.80 -15.83
C THR A 412 32.43 18.45 -15.01
N ALA A 413 32.90 19.63 -15.42
CA ALA A 413 33.92 20.38 -14.71
C ALA A 413 33.47 20.78 -13.29
N ALA A 414 32.24 21.30 -13.15
CA ALA A 414 31.66 21.63 -11.86
C ALA A 414 31.52 20.39 -10.97
N ARG A 415 31.13 19.23 -11.53
CA ARG A 415 31.06 17.96 -10.80
C ARG A 415 32.40 17.52 -10.25
N LEU A 416 33.44 17.55 -11.07
CA LEU A 416 34.78 17.17 -10.64
C LEU A 416 35.25 18.08 -9.51
N LYS A 417 35.02 19.39 -9.63
CA LYS A 417 35.45 20.34 -8.61
C LYS A 417 34.69 20.18 -7.29
N ILE A 418 33.36 20.05 -7.32
CA ILE A 418 32.54 19.82 -6.12
C ILE A 418 32.96 18.52 -5.42
N ASN A 419 33.25 17.46 -6.19
CA ASN A 419 33.69 16.18 -5.62
C ASN A 419 35.10 16.24 -5.03
N GLU A 420 36.01 16.97 -5.66
CA GLU A 420 37.37 17.22 -5.14
C GLU A 420 37.29 17.93 -3.78
N GLU A 421 36.53 19.00 -3.69
CA GLU A 421 36.36 19.78 -2.45
C GLU A 421 35.60 19.00 -1.37
N PHE A 422 34.59 18.21 -1.73
CA PHE A 422 33.92 17.33 -0.78
C PHE A 422 34.90 16.30 -0.18
N LYS A 423 35.75 15.67 -1.00
CA LYS A 423 36.72 14.68 -0.51
C LYS A 423 37.73 15.26 0.48
N LYS A 424 38.13 16.52 0.31
CA LYS A 424 39.01 17.24 1.24
C LYS A 424 38.34 17.49 2.58
N ASN A 425 37.05 17.81 2.57
CA ASN A 425 36.35 18.34 3.74
C ASN A 425 35.37 17.35 4.40
N LYS A 426 35.14 16.16 3.82
CA LYS A 426 34.14 15.17 4.30
C LYS A 426 34.32 14.69 5.75
N ASN A 427 35.52 14.81 6.30
CA ASN A 427 35.86 14.37 7.66
C ASN A 427 36.03 15.56 8.62
N GLU A 428 35.71 16.79 8.19
CA GLU A 428 35.80 17.98 9.05
C GLU A 428 34.73 17.93 10.14
N THR A 429 35.15 18.15 11.38
CA THR A 429 34.31 18.07 12.59
C THR A 429 34.34 19.36 13.41
N SER A 430 35.19 20.34 13.06
CA SER A 430 35.21 21.67 13.67
C SER A 430 33.93 22.45 13.33
N GLU A 431 33.15 22.80 14.35
CA GLU A 431 31.88 23.50 14.17
C GLU A 431 32.04 24.85 13.44
N GLU A 432 33.11 25.59 13.71
CA GLU A 432 33.43 26.86 13.06
C GLU A 432 33.71 26.67 11.56
N ASN A 433 34.57 25.70 11.21
CA ASN A 433 34.89 25.38 9.81
C ASN A 433 33.67 24.87 9.05
N VAL A 434 32.84 24.05 9.70
CA VAL A 434 31.59 23.54 9.12
C VAL A 434 30.61 24.68 8.84
N GLN A 435 30.44 25.62 9.77
CA GLN A 435 29.58 26.79 9.57
C GLN A 435 30.09 27.69 8.45
N GLU A 436 31.40 27.91 8.36
CA GLU A 436 32.01 28.68 7.30
C GLU A 436 31.81 28.03 5.92
N MET A 437 31.98 26.71 5.82
CA MET A 437 31.72 25.97 4.58
C MET A 437 30.25 26.03 4.15
N VAL A 438 29.30 25.93 5.09
CA VAL A 438 27.87 26.08 4.78
C VAL A 438 27.60 27.49 4.27
N LYS A 439 28.18 28.51 4.89
CA LYS A 439 28.05 29.90 4.46
C LYS A 439 28.64 30.13 3.07
N MET A 440 29.82 29.59 2.81
CA MET A 440 30.48 29.68 1.51
C MET A 440 29.68 28.94 0.42
N SER A 441 29.17 27.75 0.71
CA SER A 441 28.30 26.99 -0.21
C SER A 441 27.05 27.80 -0.60
N ARG A 442 26.39 28.44 0.36
CA ARG A 442 25.25 29.33 0.08
C ARG A 442 25.64 30.53 -0.79
N ALA A 443 26.77 31.17 -0.50
CA ALA A 443 27.26 32.27 -1.30
C ALA A 443 27.58 31.84 -2.74
N VAL A 444 28.20 30.67 -2.91
CA VAL A 444 28.47 30.08 -4.23
C VAL A 444 27.16 29.75 -4.96
N GLU A 445 26.17 29.19 -4.27
CA GLU A 445 24.85 28.94 -4.85
C GLU A 445 24.19 30.24 -5.35
N THR A 446 24.20 31.30 -4.53
CA THR A 446 23.69 32.63 -4.93
C THR A 446 24.43 33.15 -6.16
N ILE A 447 25.76 33.15 -6.14
CA ILE A 447 26.59 33.63 -7.26
C ILE A 447 26.28 32.83 -8.53
N LEU A 448 26.21 31.50 -8.44
CA LEU A 448 25.94 30.65 -9.60
C LEU A 448 24.54 30.89 -10.18
N ARG A 449 23.55 31.18 -9.34
CA ARG A 449 22.17 31.44 -9.80
C ARG A 449 21.98 32.84 -10.36
N GLU A 450 22.65 33.84 -9.79
CA GLU A 450 22.44 35.25 -10.15
C GLU A 450 23.37 35.72 -11.27
N ASN A 451 24.60 35.20 -11.33
CA ASN A 451 25.63 35.75 -12.22
C ASN A 451 25.95 34.86 -13.43
N VAL A 452 25.46 33.61 -13.47
CA VAL A 452 25.64 32.75 -14.64
C VAL A 452 24.48 32.99 -15.59
N LEU A 453 24.75 33.70 -16.68
CA LEU A 453 23.82 33.90 -17.78
C LEU A 453 23.92 32.70 -18.73
N GLN A 454 22.79 32.04 -18.99
CA GLN A 454 22.67 31.03 -20.04
C GLN A 454 22.36 31.76 -21.37
N GLY A 455 23.21 31.58 -22.38
CA GLY A 455 22.90 32.02 -23.74
C GLY A 455 21.84 31.10 -24.34
N GLU A 456 20.76 31.66 -24.89
CA GLU A 456 19.71 30.90 -25.55
C GLU A 456 19.92 30.96 -27.06
N HIS A 457 20.02 29.82 -27.72
CA HIS A 457 20.14 29.79 -29.17
C HIS A 457 18.86 30.31 -29.85
N VAL A 458 18.95 31.46 -30.52
CA VAL A 458 17.83 32.09 -31.24
C VAL A 458 17.85 31.80 -32.75
N GLY A 459 18.74 30.91 -33.20
CA GLY A 459 18.86 30.47 -34.60
C GLY A 459 20.16 29.70 -34.87
N GLU A 460 20.36 29.28 -36.12
CA GLU A 460 21.44 28.35 -36.53
C GLU A 460 22.87 28.79 -36.20
N ASN A 461 23.11 30.07 -35.85
CA ASN A 461 24.42 30.56 -35.39
C ASN A 461 24.31 31.83 -34.53
N LYS A 462 23.24 32.01 -33.74
CA LYS A 462 23.09 33.14 -32.82
C LYS A 462 22.75 32.65 -31.41
N LEU A 463 23.60 33.06 -30.45
CA LEU A 463 23.43 32.93 -29.00
C LEU A 463 22.85 34.21 -28.40
#